data_AF-A0A7S4GM83-F1
#
_entry.id   AF-A0A7S4GM83-F1
#
_cell.length_a   1.000
_cell.length_b   1.000
_cell.length_c   1.000
_cell.angle_alpha   90.00
_cell.angle_beta   90.00
_cell.angle_gamma   90.00
#
_symmetry.space_group_name_H-M   'P 1'
#
loop_
_entity.id
_entity.type
_entity.pdbx_description
1 polymer ?
#
loop_
_entity_poly.entity_id
_entity_poly.type
_entity_poly.pdbx_seq_one_letter_code
_entity_poly.pdbx_strand_id
1 'polypeptide(L)'
;SHFGSSCQVCRFRSSAMAPLTGDFSYGEWNAVYNALSFGIAAMGSATVFFWLQLGNVTKSYRTALTITGIVTWIATYHYFRIFNSWVEAFEVNEVGGAYSVKVSGTPFNDAYRYVDWLLTVPLLLIELILVMKLPAGETAALSTKLGVASAVMVALGYPG
;
A
#
# COMPACT_ATOMS: atom_id res chain seq x y z
N SER A 1 -51.67 21.89 11.97
CA SER A 1 -50.59 22.55 11.18
C SER A 1 -49.48 22.90 12.15
N HIS A 2 -48.26 22.38 12.15
CA HIS A 2 -47.38 21.66 11.22
C HIS A 2 -46.49 20.77 12.12
N PHE A 3 -46.43 19.44 11.98
CA PHE A 3 -45.49 18.66 11.15
C PHE A 3 -44.08 19.25 11.00
N GLY A 4 -43.07 18.54 11.51
CA GLY A 4 -41.66 18.89 11.30
C GLY A 4 -40.63 18.11 12.10
N SER A 5 -40.82 16.80 12.29
CA SER A 5 -39.79 15.90 12.82
C SER A 5 -38.65 15.74 11.81
N SER A 6 -37.53 16.43 12.00
CA SER A 6 -36.32 16.22 11.20
C SER A 6 -35.37 15.22 11.88
N CYS A 7 -35.67 13.95 11.61
CA CYS A 7 -34.77 12.84 11.32
C CYS A 7 -33.30 12.97 11.79
N GLN A 8 -32.99 12.33 12.92
CA GLN A 8 -31.63 12.08 13.42
C GLN A 8 -31.00 10.84 12.74
N VAL A 9 -31.25 10.63 11.45
CA VAL A 9 -30.81 9.44 10.70
C VAL A 9 -30.26 9.85 9.33
N CYS A 10 -29.13 10.56 9.32
CA CYS A 10 -28.31 10.76 8.10
C CYS A 10 -26.87 11.17 8.43
N ARG A 11 -26.20 10.40 9.29
CA ARG A 11 -24.73 10.43 9.39
C ARG A 11 -24.16 9.02 9.33
N PHE A 12 -24.43 8.31 8.24
CA PHE A 12 -23.42 7.41 7.69
C PHE A 12 -22.38 8.30 6.99
N ARG A 13 -21.50 8.94 7.79
CA ARG A 13 -20.20 9.33 7.26
C ARG A 13 -19.47 8.01 7.04
N SER A 14 -19.21 7.70 5.78
CA SER A 14 -18.30 6.63 5.39
C SER A 14 -16.96 6.93 6.05
N SER A 15 -16.68 6.33 7.22
CA SER A 15 -15.42 6.44 7.95
C SER A 15 -14.32 5.58 7.31
N ALA A 16 -14.31 5.47 5.98
CA ALA A 16 -13.28 4.74 5.25
C ALA A 16 -11.97 5.54 5.13
N MET A 17 -11.85 6.69 5.80
CA MET A 17 -10.72 7.60 5.68
C MET A 17 -10.37 8.16 7.06
N ALA A 18 -9.16 7.86 7.54
CA ALA A 18 -8.67 8.40 8.80
C ALA A 18 -8.60 9.94 8.71
N PRO A 19 -9.29 10.68 9.60
CA PRO A 19 -9.22 12.14 9.60
C PRO A 19 -7.80 12.56 9.98
N LEU A 20 -7.13 13.33 9.12
CA LEU A 20 -5.83 13.94 9.41
C LEU A 20 -6.00 14.87 10.63
N THR A 21 -5.31 14.57 11.72
CA THR A 21 -5.44 15.30 12.99
C THR A 21 -4.61 16.58 12.97
N GLY A 22 -5.26 17.75 12.86
CA GLY A 22 -4.66 19.05 13.19
C GLY A 22 -3.42 19.47 12.39
N ASP A 23 -2.92 20.67 12.69
CA ASP A 23 -1.81 21.31 11.97
C ASP A 23 -0.52 20.46 12.01
N PHE A 24 0.11 20.25 10.86
CA PHE A 24 1.40 19.57 10.73
C PHE A 24 2.53 20.59 10.65
N SER A 25 3.67 20.30 11.27
CA SER A 25 4.89 21.07 11.02
C SER A 25 5.48 20.72 9.65
N TYR A 26 6.23 21.67 9.06
CA TYR A 26 6.99 21.40 7.83
C TYR A 26 7.97 20.22 7.99
N GLY A 27 8.57 20.07 9.17
CA GLY A 27 9.48 18.96 9.46
C GLY A 27 8.79 17.60 9.41
N GLU A 28 7.61 17.47 10.02
CA GLU A 28 6.82 16.23 10.00
C GLU A 28 6.34 15.89 8.58
N TRP A 29 5.83 16.90 7.87
CA TRP A 29 5.40 16.71 6.48
C TRP A 29 6.56 16.27 5.58
N ASN A 30 7.72 16.93 5.70
CA ASN A 30 8.90 16.63 4.91
C ASN A 30 9.49 15.25 5.26
N ALA A 31 9.41 14.83 6.52
CA ALA A 31 9.84 13.49 6.93
C ALA A 31 9.03 12.39 6.21
N VAL A 32 7.70 12.51 6.19
CA VAL A 32 6.83 11.55 5.50
C VAL A 32 7.03 11.61 3.99
N TYR A 33 7.16 12.81 3.42
CA TYR A 33 7.46 13.01 2.00
C TYR A 33 8.74 12.25 1.57
N ASN A 34 9.83 12.42 2.33
CA ASN A 34 11.10 11.75 2.02
C ASN A 34 11.02 10.24 2.26
N ALA A 35 10.31 9.79 3.30
CA ALA A 35 10.13 8.37 3.56
C ALA A 35 9.35 7.67 2.43
N LEU A 36 8.27 8.28 1.93
CA LEU A 36 7.51 7.77 0.79
C LEU A 36 8.34 7.79 -0.49
N SER A 37 9.09 8.87 -0.74
CA SER A 37 10.02 8.97 -1.88
C SER A 37 11.09 7.89 -1.85
N PHE A 38 11.68 7.65 -0.67
CA PHE A 38 12.63 6.56 -0.45
C PHE A 38 11.99 5.20 -0.74
N GLY A 39 10.75 4.97 -0.28
CA GLY A 39 10.00 3.75 -0.57
C GLY A 39 9.84 3.48 -2.07
N ILE A 40 9.47 4.50 -2.85
CA ILE A 40 9.37 4.40 -4.32
C ILE A 40 10.72 4.01 -4.92
N ALA A 41 11.78 4.74 -4.56
CA ALA A 41 13.12 4.50 -5.09
C ALA A 41 13.64 3.10 -4.73
N ALA A 42 13.43 2.66 -3.50
CA ALA A 42 13.86 1.36 -3.02
C ALA A 42 13.13 0.21 -3.73
N MET A 43 11.80 0.26 -3.80
CA MET A 43 10.99 -0.79 -4.44
C MET A 43 11.22 -0.84 -5.96
N GLY A 44 11.35 0.32 -6.61
CA GLY A 44 11.64 0.41 -8.03
C GLY A 44 13.02 -0.15 -8.37
N SER A 45 14.03 0.18 -7.56
CA SER A 45 15.38 -0.36 -7.72
C SER A 45 15.44 -1.86 -7.46
N ALA A 46 14.72 -2.36 -6.45
CA ALA A 46 14.62 -3.78 -6.15
C ALA A 46 13.96 -4.57 -7.31
N THR A 47 12.92 -4.01 -7.92
CA THR A 47 12.26 -4.59 -9.11
C THR A 47 13.27 -4.82 -10.23
N VAL A 48 14.04 -3.78 -10.58
CA VAL A 48 15.07 -3.84 -11.61
C VAL A 48 16.14 -4.88 -11.24
N PHE A 49 16.60 -4.87 -9.99
CA PHE A 49 17.59 -5.83 -9.50
C PHE A 49 17.12 -7.28 -9.65
N PHE A 50 15.91 -7.62 -9.20
CA PHE A 50 15.40 -9.00 -9.25
C PHE A 50 15.25 -9.51 -10.68
N TRP A 51 14.74 -8.68 -11.60
CA TRP A 51 14.62 -9.08 -13.00
C TRP A 51 15.97 -9.21 -13.71
N LEU A 52 16.94 -8.33 -13.43
CA LEU A 52 18.30 -8.48 -13.95
C LEU A 52 18.98 -9.74 -13.41
N GLN A 53 18.67 -10.15 -12.18
CA GLN A 53 19.24 -11.33 -11.54
C GLN A 53 18.63 -12.67 -12.02
N LEU A 54 17.58 -12.66 -12.86
CA LEU A 54 16.94 -13.89 -13.40
C LEU A 54 17.92 -14.81 -14.15
N GLY A 55 18.90 -14.24 -14.84
CA GLY A 55 19.93 -15.01 -15.55
C GLY A 55 20.91 -15.73 -14.62
N ASN A 56 21.07 -15.21 -13.39
CA ASN A 56 22.08 -15.64 -12.43
C ASN A 56 21.57 -16.69 -11.43
N VAL A 57 20.28 -17.06 -11.49
CA VAL A 57 19.69 -18.10 -10.64
C VAL A 57 19.35 -19.37 -11.42
N THR A 58 19.37 -20.50 -10.71
CA THR A 58 18.99 -21.80 -11.29
C THR A 58 17.52 -21.78 -11.71
N LYS A 59 17.17 -22.56 -12.74
CA LYS A 59 15.82 -22.55 -13.34
C LYS A 59 14.70 -22.77 -12.32
N SER A 60 14.95 -23.57 -11.27
CA SER A 60 13.99 -23.85 -10.21
C SER A 60 13.57 -22.61 -9.40
N TYR A 61 14.42 -21.59 -9.27
CA TYR A 61 14.14 -20.39 -8.47
C TYR A 61 13.67 -19.19 -9.31
N ARG A 62 13.72 -19.29 -10.65
CA ARG A 62 13.36 -18.17 -11.54
C ARG A 62 11.92 -17.74 -11.37
N THR A 63 10.99 -18.68 -11.17
CA THR A 63 9.58 -18.36 -10.94
C THR A 63 9.39 -17.58 -9.64
N ALA A 64 10.03 -18.02 -8.55
CA ALA A 64 9.99 -17.30 -7.28
C ALA A 64 10.57 -15.88 -7.43
N LEU A 65 11.76 -15.74 -8.03
CA LEU A 65 12.40 -14.44 -8.24
C LEU A 65 11.59 -13.51 -9.16
N THR A 66 10.88 -14.07 -10.13
CA THR A 66 9.96 -13.30 -10.99
C THR A 66 8.79 -12.76 -10.19
N ILE A 67 8.22 -13.57 -9.28
CA ILE A 67 7.15 -13.14 -8.38
C ILE A 67 7.65 -12.02 -7.45
N THR A 68 8.87 -12.12 -6.90
CA THR A 68 9.47 -11.03 -6.10
C THR A 68 9.56 -9.72 -6.89
N GLY A 69 9.97 -9.79 -8.16
CA GLY A 69 10.02 -8.63 -9.05
C GLY A 69 8.63 -8.04 -9.31
N ILE A 70 7.60 -8.89 -9.48
CA ILE A 70 6.21 -8.44 -9.63
C ILE A 70 5.70 -7.77 -8.34
N VAL A 71 5.97 -8.36 -7.18
CA VAL A 71 5.57 -7.81 -5.87
C VAL A 71 6.17 -6.43 -5.65
N THR A 72 7.48 -6.29 -5.87
CA THR A 72 8.17 -4.99 -5.71
C THR A 72 7.70 -3.95 -6.74
N TRP A 73 7.31 -4.38 -7.95
CA TRP A 73 6.73 -3.49 -8.94
C TRP A 73 5.34 -2.98 -8.53
N ILE A 74 4.46 -3.87 -8.05
CA ILE A 74 3.14 -3.51 -7.52
C ILE A 74 3.29 -2.54 -6.35
N ALA A 75 4.21 -2.80 -5.43
CA ALA A 75 4.51 -1.92 -4.30
C ALA A 75 4.99 -0.54 -4.80
N THR A 76 5.89 -0.48 -5.78
CA THR A 76 6.38 0.77 -6.36
C THR A 76 5.23 1.64 -6.90
N TYR A 77 4.29 1.04 -7.64
CA TYR A 77 3.11 1.75 -8.15
C TYR A 77 2.23 2.29 -7.02
N HIS A 78 1.95 1.48 -6.00
CA HIS A 78 1.12 1.92 -4.88
C HIS A 78 1.80 2.99 -4.04
N TYR A 79 3.12 2.90 -3.81
CA TYR A 79 3.88 3.97 -3.15
C TYR A 79 3.84 5.27 -3.94
N PHE A 80 3.90 5.23 -5.28
CA PHE A 80 3.73 6.41 -6.13
C PHE A 80 2.34 7.04 -5.95
N ARG A 81 1.28 6.22 -5.90
CA ARG A 81 -0.10 6.70 -5.65
C ARG A 81 -0.27 7.30 -4.25
N ILE A 82 0.29 6.64 -3.23
CA ILE A 82 0.26 7.12 -1.84
C ILE A 82 1.01 8.45 -1.72
N PHE A 83 2.17 8.57 -2.38
CA PHE A 83 2.94 9.81 -2.41
C PHE A 83 2.16 10.95 -3.04
N ASN A 84 1.52 10.74 -4.19
CA ASN A 84 0.68 11.77 -4.81
C ASN A 84 -0.49 12.15 -3.90
N SER A 85 -1.16 11.17 -3.30
CA SER A 85 -2.25 11.44 -2.33
C SER A 85 -1.76 12.19 -1.10
N TRP A 86 -0.53 11.95 -0.64
CA TRP A 86 0.10 12.70 0.46
C TRP A 86 0.34 14.16 0.05
N VAL A 87 0.92 14.40 -1.12
CA VAL A 87 1.17 15.76 -1.63
C VAL A 87 -0.15 16.51 -1.84
N GLU A 88 -1.19 15.86 -2.38
CA GLU A 88 -2.50 16.48 -2.61
C GLU A 88 -3.29 16.77 -1.33
N ALA A 89 -3.04 16.05 -0.24
CA ALA A 89 -3.72 16.23 1.04
C ALA A 89 -3.23 17.47 1.82
N PHE A 90 -2.09 18.05 1.43
CA PHE A 90 -1.49 19.20 2.12
C PHE A 90 -1.14 20.34 1.17
N GLU A 91 -1.45 21.56 1.59
CA GLU A 91 -0.97 22.79 0.98
C GLU A 91 0.27 23.28 1.73
N VAL A 92 1.42 23.32 1.05
CA VAL A 92 2.67 23.83 1.62
C VAL A 92 2.95 25.21 1.01
N ASN A 93 2.89 26.26 1.82
CA ASN A 93 3.09 27.64 1.39
C ASN A 93 4.25 28.28 2.16
N GLU A 94 5.14 28.98 1.44
CA GLU A 94 6.19 29.79 2.04
C GLU A 94 5.65 31.19 2.36
N VAL A 95 5.75 31.60 3.63
CA VAL A 95 5.39 32.96 4.06
C VAL A 95 6.55 33.51 4.89
N GLY A 96 7.24 34.52 4.36
CA GLY A 96 8.31 35.22 5.07
C GLY A 96 9.54 34.37 5.42
N GLY A 97 9.88 33.37 4.60
CA GLY A 97 11.01 32.46 4.84
C GLY A 97 10.69 31.27 5.75
N ALA A 98 9.44 31.12 6.19
CA ALA A 98 8.95 29.96 6.91
C ALA A 98 7.92 29.18 6.07
N TYR A 99 7.99 27.85 6.10
CA TYR A 99 7.01 26.97 5.45
C TYR A 99 5.85 26.69 6.40
N SER A 100 4.63 26.97 5.92
CA SER A 100 3.38 26.61 6.59
C SER A 100 2.75 25.42 5.86
N VAL A 101 2.30 24.41 6.61
CA VAL A 101 1.62 23.23 6.08
C VAL A 101 0.18 23.25 6.56
N LYS A 102 -0.78 23.20 5.63
CA LYS A 102 -2.21 23.15 5.93
C LYS A 102 -2.83 21.95 5.25
N VAL A 103 -3.91 21.41 5.82
CA VAL A 103 -4.69 20.36 5.17
C VAL A 103 -5.51 20.99 4.04
N SER A 104 -5.39 20.45 2.82
CA SER A 104 -6.07 20.99 1.62
C SER A 104 -7.59 20.74 1.62
N GLY A 105 -8.06 19.78 2.43
CA GLY A 105 -9.43 19.28 2.42
C GLY A 105 -9.62 18.08 1.48
N THR A 106 -8.65 17.79 0.61
CA THR A 106 -8.59 16.52 -0.13
C THR A 106 -8.15 15.42 0.84
N PRO A 107 -8.94 14.36 1.00
CA PRO A 107 -8.62 13.34 1.98
C PRO A 107 -7.50 12.41 1.49
N PHE A 108 -6.58 12.07 2.39
CA PHE A 108 -5.53 11.08 2.13
C PHE A 108 -6.12 9.69 1.96
N ASN A 109 -5.79 9.00 0.86
CA ASN A 109 -6.37 7.71 0.51
C ASN A 109 -5.46 6.56 0.98
N ASP A 110 -5.83 5.97 2.12
CA ASP A 110 -5.19 4.79 2.71
C ASP A 110 -5.53 3.48 1.98
N ALA A 111 -6.60 3.45 1.18
CA ALA A 111 -7.01 2.25 0.45
C ALA A 111 -5.93 1.75 -0.53
N TYR A 112 -5.08 2.63 -1.06
CA TYR A 112 -3.95 2.22 -1.90
C TYR A 112 -3.02 1.24 -1.19
N ARG A 113 -2.83 1.38 0.12
CA ARG A 113 -2.00 0.48 0.91
C ARG A 113 -2.69 -0.87 1.15
N TYR A 114 -3.98 -0.86 1.39
CA TYR A 114 -4.76 -2.10 1.55
C TYR A 114 -4.84 -2.91 0.26
N VAL A 115 -5.00 -2.25 -0.89
CA VAL A 115 -4.97 -2.91 -2.20
C VAL A 115 -3.59 -3.50 -2.48
N ASP A 116 -2.51 -2.78 -2.14
CA ASP A 116 -1.16 -3.32 -2.23
C ASP A 116 -1.00 -4.60 -1.39
N TRP A 117 -1.45 -4.60 -0.14
CA TRP A 117 -1.38 -5.79 0.72
C TRP A 117 -2.19 -6.96 0.20
N LEU A 118 -3.39 -6.71 -0.34
CA LEU A 118 -4.24 -7.75 -0.90
C LEU A 118 -3.56 -8.47 -2.06
N LEU A 119 -2.75 -7.74 -2.85
CA LEU A 119 -2.03 -8.29 -3.99
C LEU A 119 -0.69 -8.90 -3.60
N THR A 120 0.06 -8.25 -2.71
CA THR A 120 1.46 -8.63 -2.40
C THR A 120 1.56 -9.72 -1.33
N VAL A 121 0.72 -9.71 -0.30
CA VAL A 121 0.80 -10.69 0.80
C VAL A 121 0.58 -12.13 0.30
N PRO A 122 -0.43 -12.44 -0.54
CA PRO A 122 -0.57 -13.78 -1.09
C PRO A 122 0.61 -14.20 -1.96
N LEU A 123 1.12 -13.28 -2.78
CA LEU A 123 2.25 -13.55 -3.68
C LEU A 123 3.54 -13.86 -2.91
N LEU A 124 3.83 -13.13 -1.83
CA LEU A 124 4.99 -13.38 -0.97
C LEU A 124 4.93 -14.77 -0.31
N LEU A 125 3.74 -15.21 0.11
CA LEU A 125 3.57 -16.55 0.68
C LEU A 125 3.75 -17.64 -0.39
N ILE A 126 3.19 -17.44 -1.58
CA ILE A 126 3.35 -18.38 -2.70
C ILE A 126 4.81 -18.47 -3.13
N GLU A 127 5.52 -17.34 -3.20
CA GLU A 127 6.94 -17.29 -3.50
C GLU A 127 7.77 -18.15 -2.53
N LEU A 128 7.54 -18.02 -1.22
CA LEU A 128 8.25 -18.79 -0.21
C LEU A 128 8.05 -20.30 -0.41
N ILE A 129 6.82 -20.74 -0.71
CA ILE A 129 6.50 -22.15 -0.95
C ILE A 129 7.24 -22.67 -2.19
N LEU A 130 7.34 -21.86 -3.25
CA LEU A 130 8.06 -22.23 -4.47
C LEU A 130 9.56 -22.42 -4.21
N VAL A 131 10.15 -21.68 -3.26
CA VAL A 131 11.56 -21.82 -2.87
C VAL A 131 11.81 -23.09 -2.04
N MET A 132 10.79 -23.61 -1.33
CA MET A 132 10.90 -24.82 -0.48
C MET A 132 11.02 -26.13 -1.26
N LYS A 133 10.78 -26.12 -2.59
CA LYS A 133 10.92 -27.31 -3.48
C LYS A 133 10.10 -28.52 -3.01
N LEU A 134 8.88 -28.29 -2.54
CA LEU A 134 7.96 -29.37 -2.17
C LEU A 134 7.49 -30.16 -3.41
N PRO A 135 7.01 -31.40 -3.24
CA PRO A 135 6.33 -32.13 -4.31
C PRO A 135 5.22 -31.28 -4.95
N ALA A 136 4.99 -31.43 -6.25
CA ALA A 136 4.10 -30.55 -7.01
C ALA A 136 2.67 -30.48 -6.42
N GLY A 137 2.13 -31.62 -5.96
CA GLY A 137 0.82 -31.68 -5.32
C GLY A 137 0.74 -30.91 -4.00
N GLU A 138 1.80 -30.99 -3.19
CA GLU A 138 1.88 -30.29 -1.91
C GLU A 138 2.10 -28.78 -2.11
N THR A 139 2.95 -28.40 -3.07
CA THR A 139 3.16 -27.00 -3.48
C THR A 139 1.83 -26.37 -3.88
N ALA A 140 1.04 -27.03 -4.72
CA ALA A 140 -0.24 -26.51 -5.20
C ALA A 140 -1.26 -26.36 -4.06
N ALA A 141 -1.38 -27.39 -3.20
CA ALA A 141 -2.29 -27.37 -2.06
C ALA A 141 -1.94 -26.26 -1.06
N LEU A 142 -0.66 -26.14 -0.70
CA LEU A 142 -0.20 -25.15 0.27
C LEU A 142 -0.28 -23.73 -0.29
N SER A 143 0.09 -23.53 -1.56
CA SER A 143 0.00 -22.22 -2.24
C SER A 143 -1.44 -21.73 -2.29
N THR A 144 -2.39 -22.61 -2.60
CA THR A 144 -3.82 -22.27 -2.62
C THR A 144 -4.32 -21.94 -1.22
N LYS A 145 -3.99 -22.77 -0.21
CA LYS A 145 -4.44 -22.56 1.16
C LYS A 145 -3.91 -21.26 1.76
N LEU A 146 -2.60 -21.01 1.64
CA LEU A 146 -1.96 -19.82 2.21
C LEU A 146 -2.29 -18.55 1.42
N GLY A 147 -2.41 -18.65 0.09
CA GLY A 147 -2.84 -17.53 -0.76
C GLY A 147 -4.27 -17.07 -0.44
N VAL A 148 -5.22 -18.00 -0.30
CA VAL A 148 -6.60 -17.65 0.08
C VAL A 148 -6.68 -17.14 1.51
N ALA A 149 -6.02 -17.81 2.47
CA ALA A 149 -6.05 -17.39 3.87
C ALA A 149 -5.50 -15.96 4.05
N SER A 150 -4.42 -15.60 3.36
CA SER A 150 -3.86 -14.25 3.41
C SER A 150 -4.75 -13.20 2.74
N ALA A 151 -5.38 -13.51 1.61
CA ALA A 151 -6.36 -12.62 0.99
C ALA A 151 -7.54 -12.33 1.92
N VAL A 152 -8.06 -13.36 2.60
CA VAL A 152 -9.13 -13.22 3.60
C VAL A 152 -8.67 -12.39 4.81
N MET A 153 -7.45 -12.60 5.30
CA MET A 153 -6.88 -11.82 6.40
C MET A 153 -6.85 -10.32 6.07
N VAL A 154 -6.39 -9.94 4.87
CA VAL A 154 -6.35 -8.52 4.46
C VAL A 154 -7.75 -7.97 4.26
N ALA A 155 -8.66 -8.74 3.65
CA ALA A 155 -10.04 -8.33 3.42
C ALA A 155 -10.81 -8.08 4.74
N LEU A 156 -10.58 -8.89 5.77
CA LEU A 156 -11.18 -8.71 7.10
C LEU A 156 -10.52 -7.59 7.90
N GLY A 157 -9.28 -7.22 7.59
CA GLY A 157 -8.58 -6.09 8.21
C GLY A 157 -9.01 -4.72 7.70
N TYR A 158 -9.58 -4.63 6.49
CA TYR A 158 -9.96 -3.34 5.88
C TYR A 158 -11.09 -2.59 6.61
N PRO A 159 -12.14 -3.24 7.16
CA PRO A 159 -13.20 -2.55 7.91
C PRO A 159 -12.86 -2.20 9.36
N GLY A 160 -11.67 -2.60 9.85
CA GLY A 160 -11.26 -2.51 11.25
C GLY A 160 -10.72 -1.15 11.69
#